data_AF-A0A537TE95-F1
#
_entry.id   AF-A0A537TE95-F1
#
_cell.length_a   1.000
_cell.length_b   1.000
_cell.length_c   1.000
_cell.angle_alpha   90.00
_cell.angle_beta   90.00
_cell.angle_gamma   90.00
#
_symmetry.space_group_name_H-M   'P 1'
#
loop_
_entity.id
_entity.type
_entity.pdbx_description
1 polymer ?
#
loop_
_entity_poly.entity_id
_entity_poly.type
_entity_poly.pdbx_seq_one_letter_code
_entity_poly.pdbx_strand_id
1 'polypeptide(L)' 'MDVGSWLRGLGLGQYEAAFRENAIDDTVLPNLTAEDLKDLGVGIVGHRRKLLDAIAA' A
#
# COMPACT_ATOMS: atom_id res chain seq x y z
N MET A 1 5.20 11.14 -4.68
CA MET A 1 3.81 11.21 -4.15
C MET A 1 3.88 10.96 -2.65
N ASP A 2 3.09 11.65 -1.81
CA ASP A 2 3.05 11.29 -0.37
C ASP A 2 2.22 10.00 -0.16
N VAL A 3 2.91 8.88 0.11
CA VAL A 3 2.29 7.55 0.27
C VAL A 3 1.27 7.53 1.42
N GLY A 4 1.53 8.24 2.52
CA GLY A 4 0.60 8.33 3.65
C GLY A 4 -0.73 8.99 3.26
N SER A 5 -0.67 10.11 2.53
CA SER A 5 -1.86 10.80 2.05
C SER A 5 -2.61 9.99 0.99
N TRP A 6 -1.90 9.28 0.12
CA TRP A 6 -2.50 8.34 -0.84
C TRP A 6 -3.26 7.21 -0.11
N LEU A 7 -2.65 6.56 0.88
CA LEU A 7 -3.30 5.53 1.70
C LEU A 7 -4.55 6.08 2.41
N ARG A 8 -4.47 7.28 3.00
CA ARG A 8 -5.62 7.93 3.65
C ARG A 8 -6.75 8.23 2.66
N GLY A 9 -6.43 8.67 1.44
CA GLY A 9 -7.41 8.88 0.36
C GLY A 9 -8.14 7.59 -0.05
N LEU A 10 -7.46 6.45 0.06
CA LEU A 10 -8.05 5.13 -0.15
C LEU A 10 -8.83 4.59 1.06
N GLY A 11 -8.86 5.30 2.20
CA GLY A 11 -9.39 4.78 3.46
C GLY A 11 -8.57 3.63 4.04
N LEU A 12 -7.28 3.57 3.69
CA LEU A 12 -6.31 2.54 4.06
C LEU A 12 -5.15 3.11 4.89
N GLY A 13 -5.36 4.28 5.52
CA GLY A 13 -4.34 4.99 6.31
C GLY A 13 -3.77 4.18 7.47
N GLN A 14 -4.47 3.13 7.94
CA GLN A 14 -3.96 2.22 8.97
C GLN A 14 -2.68 1.48 8.55
N TYR A 15 -2.36 1.40 7.25
CA TYR A 15 -1.15 0.76 6.75
C TYR A 15 0.04 1.72 6.58
N GLU A 16 -0.14 3.02 6.86
CA GLU A 16 0.90 4.03 6.66
C GLU A 16 2.18 3.73 7.45
N ALA A 17 2.05 3.26 8.69
CA ALA A 17 3.19 2.85 9.51
C ALA A 17 3.97 1.72 8.82
N ALA A 18 3.29 0.65 8.41
CA ALA A 18 3.91 -0.49 7.74
C ALA A 18 4.61 -0.08 6.44
N PHE A 19 3.99 0.77 5.62
CA PHE A 19 4.62 1.27 4.39
C PHE A 19 5.86 2.11 4.70
N ARG A 20 5.80 2.99 5.71
CA ARG A 20 6.95 3.82 6.11
C ARG A 20 8.09 2.99 6.71
N GLU A 21 7.78 2.05 7.59
CA GLU A 21 8.76 1.18 8.27
C GLU A 21 9.49 0.26 7.28
N ASN A 22 8.83 -0.09 6.17
CA ASN A 22 9.43 -0.88 5.08
C ASN A 22 9.99 -0.01 3.94
N ALA A 23 10.15 1.30 4.16
CA ALA A 23 10.70 2.24 3.19
C ALA A 23 9.98 2.21 1.82
N ILE A 24 8.67 2.03 1.83
CA ILE A 24 7.84 2.10 0.62
C ILE A 24 7.53 3.56 0.30
N ASP A 25 8.27 4.10 -0.65
CA ASP A 25 8.04 5.42 -1.24
C ASP A 25 7.36 5.34 -2.61
N ASP A 26 7.15 6.47 -3.27
CA ASP A 26 6.45 6.53 -4.57
C ASP A 26 7.19 5.86 -5.74
N THR A 27 8.47 5.55 -5.59
CA THR A 27 9.26 4.83 -6.59
C THR A 27 9.11 3.31 -6.44
N VAL A 28 8.91 2.84 -5.20
CA VAL A 28 8.72 1.41 -4.89
C VAL A 28 7.26 1.00 -5.03
N LEU A 29 6.34 1.90 -4.64
CA LEU A 29 4.90 1.66 -4.63
C LEU A 29 4.35 1.02 -5.93
N PRO A 30 4.76 1.44 -7.15
CA PRO A 30 4.28 0.86 -8.40
C PRO A 30 4.66 -0.60 -8.62
N ASN A 31 5.69 -1.09 -7.91
CA ASN A 31 6.26 -2.42 -8.09
C ASN A 31 5.73 -3.43 -7.07
N LEU A 32 4.88 -3.01 -6.12
CA LEU A 32 4.36 -3.90 -5.09
C LEU A 32 3.45 -4.97 -5.68
N THR A 33 3.70 -6.21 -5.29
CA THR A 33 2.87 -7.36 -5.63
C THR A 33 1.88 -7.69 -4.51
N ALA A 34 0.96 -8.61 -4.80
CA ALA A 34 0.04 -9.14 -3.79
C ALA A 34 0.75 -9.87 -2.63
N GLU A 35 1.96 -10.38 -2.87
CA GLU A 35 2.82 -11.02 -1.87
C GLU A 35 3.50 -9.97 -1.00
N ASP A 36 4.12 -8.95 -1.59
CA ASP A 36 4.73 -7.84 -0.83
C ASP A 36 3.71 -7.16 0.10
N LEU A 37 2.50 -6.92 -0.40
CA LEU A 37 1.42 -6.36 0.43
C LEU A 37 1.04 -7.29 1.59
N LYS A 38 1.11 -8.60 1.40
CA LYS A 38 0.84 -9.57 2.46
C LYS A 38 1.95 -9.53 3.51
N ASP A 39 3.20 -9.45 3.09
CA ASP A 39 4.38 -9.35 3.98
C ASP A 39 4.41 -8.01 4.74
N LEU A 40 3.90 -6.93 4.14
CA LEU A 40 3.64 -5.64 4.81
C LEU A 40 2.50 -5.70 5.84
N GLY A 41 1.85 -6.85 6.02
CA GLY A 41 0.75 -7.02 6.99
C GLY A 41 -0.64 -6.67 6.45
N VAL A 42 -0.79 -6.47 5.14
CA VAL A 42 -2.11 -6.30 4.50
C VAL A 42 -2.77 -7.68 4.32
N GLY A 43 -3.20 -8.30 5.41
CA GLY A 43 -3.80 -9.64 5.38
C GLY A 43 -5.18 -9.70 4.70
N ILE A 44 -5.95 -8.62 4.79
CA ILE A 44 -7.32 -8.53 4.26
C ILE A 44 -7.29 -8.48 2.73
N VAL A 45 -7.90 -9.47 2.08
CA VAL A 45 -7.90 -9.61 0.60
C VAL A 45 -8.50 -8.39 -0.09
N GLY A 46 -9.60 -7.84 0.44
CA GLY A 46 -10.23 -6.63 -0.11
C GLY A 46 -9.32 -5.41 -0.09
N HIS A 47 -8.51 -5.24 0.97
CA HIS A 47 -7.56 -4.13 1.06
C HIS A 47 -6.41 -4.30 0.07
N ARG A 48 -5.86 -5.52 -0.04
CA ARG A 48 -4.82 -5.81 -1.06
C ARG A 48 -5.31 -5.55 -2.46
N ARG A 49 -6.54 -5.99 -2.78
CA ARG A 49 -7.09 -5.75 -4.11
C ARG A 49 -7.27 -4.26 -4.39
N LYS A 50 -7.79 -3.51 -3.42
CA LYS A 50 -7.94 -2.05 -3.53
C LYS A 50 -6.61 -1.33 -3.74
N LEU A 51 -5.54 -1.76 -3.06
CA LEU A 51 -4.19 -1.20 -3.25
C LEU A 51 -3.67 -1.50 -4.66
N LEU A 52 -3.76 -2.74 -5.13
CA LEU A 52 -3.29 -3.13 -6.46
C LEU A 52 -4.04 -2.41 -7.58
N ASP A 53 -5.37 -2.28 -7.48
CA ASP A 53 -6.17 -1.51 -8.43
C ASP A 53 -5.79 -0.02 -8.42
N ALA A 54 -5.52 0.57 -7.24
CA ALA A 54 -5.08 1.95 -7.13
C ALA A 54 -3.64 2.20 -7.60
N ILE A 55 -2.78 1.19 -7.56
CA ILE A 55 -1.41 1.23 -8.09
C ILE A 55 -1.39 1.17 -9.62
N ALA A 56 -2.32 0.43 -10.23
CA ALA A 56 -2.41 0.23 -11.68
C ALA A 56 -3.15 1.35 -12.43
N ALA A 57 -3.79 2.28 -11.72
CA ALA A 57 -4.58 3.39 -12.26
C ALA A 57 -3.71 4.62 -12.57
#